data_AF-A0A8B6CX65-F1
#
_entry.id   AF-A0A8B6CX65-F1
#
_cell.length_a   1.000
_cell.length_b   1.000
_cell.length_c   1.000
_cell.angle_alpha   90.00
_cell.angle_beta   90.00
_cell.angle_gamma   90.00
#
_symmetry.space_group_name_H-M   'P 1'
#
loop_
_entity.id
_entity.type
_entity.pdbx_description
1 polymer ?
#
loop_
_entity_poly.entity_id
_entity_poly.type
_entity_poly.pdbx_seq_one_letter_code
_entity_poly.pdbx_strand_id
1 'polypeptide(L)'
;MGNPQSSFLKGFPFLSCWLIREDIETRCTELYSGVEELFKDYEGREHLVIDNKIFVNATDNTDPEIDILKKAIKYLTFQHPCWGEEMPNASVPLELEMANLVAKSKQVLSLLEVEELNAIIKVSVLSNEELRDFIHFQPSFGTIVYFDTPQLRGYVIISPLLLVEVMRSFVTGTICYNTYIHCYTP
;
A
#
# COMPACT_ATOMS: atom_id res chain seq x y z
N MET A 1 -23.35 61.64 25.39
CA MET A 1 -24.31 60.62 25.87
C MET A 1 -25.35 60.44 24.78
N GLY A 2 -25.58 59.33 24.11
CA GLY A 2 -24.97 58.01 24.03
C GLY A 2 -25.81 57.33 22.95
N ASN A 3 -25.18 56.96 21.84
CA ASN A 3 -25.85 56.35 20.68
C ASN A 3 -25.83 54.82 20.89
N PRO A 4 -26.96 54.10 20.92
CA PRO A 4 -26.92 52.65 20.92
C PRO A 4 -27.24 52.12 19.52
N GLN A 5 -26.20 52.00 18.69
CA GLN A 5 -26.13 50.92 17.72
C GLN A 5 -25.68 49.66 18.47
N SER A 6 -26.60 48.77 18.85
CA SER A 6 -26.25 47.36 19.11
C SER A 6 -27.51 46.49 19.25
N SER A 7 -28.10 46.05 18.14
CA SER A 7 -29.03 44.92 18.17
C SER A 7 -29.29 44.35 16.79
N PHE A 8 -28.24 44.13 16.00
CA PHE A 8 -28.32 43.26 14.83
C PHE A 8 -27.14 42.31 14.86
N LEU A 9 -27.42 41.02 14.66
CA LEU A 9 -26.47 39.90 14.56
C LEU A 9 -25.99 39.27 15.88
N LYS A 10 -26.91 38.98 16.80
CA LYS A 10 -26.72 37.84 17.72
C LYS A 10 -27.78 36.78 17.44
N GLY A 11 -27.37 35.73 16.73
CA GLY A 11 -28.14 34.51 16.61
C GLY A 11 -28.26 34.04 15.18
N PHE A 12 -27.28 33.26 14.72
CA PHE A 12 -27.48 32.11 13.83
C PHE A 12 -26.13 31.35 13.73
N PRO A 13 -25.90 30.32 14.55
CA PRO A 13 -24.70 29.46 14.44
C PRO A 13 -24.70 28.59 13.16
N PHE A 14 -25.76 28.69 12.34
CA PHE A 14 -25.88 27.95 11.08
C PHE A 14 -25.13 28.61 9.91
N LEU A 15 -24.99 29.94 9.87
CA LEU A 15 -24.37 30.63 8.73
C LEU A 15 -22.85 30.43 8.65
N SER A 16 -22.16 30.28 9.78
CA SER A 16 -20.70 30.07 9.81
C SER A 16 -20.29 28.68 9.32
N CYS A 17 -21.08 27.63 9.61
CA CYS A 17 -20.80 26.28 9.10
C CYS A 17 -21.04 26.16 7.58
N TRP A 18 -22.01 26.91 7.03
CA TRP A 18 -22.28 26.89 5.59
C TRP A 18 -21.18 27.59 4.79
N LEU A 19 -20.70 28.76 5.25
CA LEU A 19 -19.61 29.49 4.60
C LEU A 19 -18.27 28.73 4.62
N ILE A 20 -17.96 28.01 5.70
CA ILE A 20 -16.74 27.17 5.77
C ILE A 20 -16.83 26.00 4.79
N ARG A 21 -18.03 25.43 4.61
CA ARG A 21 -18.24 24.30 3.70
C ARG A 21 -18.14 24.72 2.22
N GLU A 22 -18.67 25.89 1.88
CA GLU A 22 -18.60 26.49 0.54
C GLU A 22 -17.15 26.87 0.16
N ASP A 23 -16.35 27.36 1.12
CA ASP A 23 -14.92 27.65 0.94
C ASP A 23 -14.08 26.38 0.71
N ILE A 24 -14.38 25.30 1.46
CA ILE A 24 -13.74 23.99 1.25
C ILE A 24 -14.11 23.42 -0.11
N GLU A 25 -15.38 23.39 -0.48
CA GLU A 25 -15.84 22.86 -1.79
C GLU A 25 -15.24 23.65 -2.97
N THR A 26 -15.06 24.97 -2.82
CA THR A 26 -14.39 25.81 -3.82
C THR A 26 -12.91 25.46 -3.95
N ARG A 27 -12.17 25.38 -2.82
CA ARG A 27 -10.74 24.99 -2.83
C ARG A 27 -10.51 23.59 -3.37
N CYS A 28 -11.41 22.67 -3.05
CA CYS A 28 -11.45 21.33 -3.59
C CYS A 28 -11.57 21.34 -5.12
N THR A 29 -12.46 22.17 -5.66
CA THR A 29 -12.67 22.33 -7.10
C THR A 29 -11.47 22.95 -7.82
N GLU A 30 -10.82 23.94 -7.20
CA GLU A 30 -9.60 24.56 -7.72
C GLU A 30 -8.43 23.57 -7.77
N LEU A 31 -8.21 22.81 -6.69
CA LEU A 31 -7.20 21.76 -6.65
C LEU A 31 -7.42 20.71 -7.73
N TYR A 32 -8.67 20.32 -7.98
CA TYR A 32 -8.98 19.38 -9.06
C TYR A 32 -8.66 19.92 -10.43
N SER A 33 -9.05 21.16 -10.71
CA SER A 33 -8.78 21.79 -11.99
C SER A 33 -7.28 21.85 -12.25
N GLY A 34 -6.49 22.16 -11.21
CA GLY A 34 -5.02 22.15 -11.29
C GLY A 34 -4.43 20.75 -11.53
N VAL A 35 -4.92 19.71 -10.86
CA VAL A 35 -4.44 18.33 -11.06
C VAL A 35 -4.81 17.82 -12.47
N GLU A 36 -6.04 18.03 -12.91
CA GLU A 36 -6.46 17.62 -14.27
C GLU A 36 -5.68 18.35 -15.36
N GLU A 37 -5.36 19.63 -15.14
CA GLU A 37 -4.51 20.40 -16.04
C GLU A 37 -3.07 19.88 -16.07
N LEU A 38 -2.48 19.59 -14.91
CA LEU A 38 -1.10 19.06 -14.81
C LEU A 38 -0.90 17.72 -15.53
N PHE A 39 -1.93 16.87 -15.52
CA PHE A 39 -1.86 15.53 -16.14
C PHE A 39 -2.55 15.44 -17.49
N LYS A 40 -3.00 16.57 -18.06
CA LYS A 40 -3.77 16.60 -19.31
C LYS A 40 -3.05 15.92 -20.48
N ASP A 41 -1.74 16.14 -20.57
CA ASP A 41 -0.90 15.66 -21.68
C ASP A 41 0.04 14.51 -21.25
N TYR A 42 -0.17 13.93 -20.07
CA TYR A 42 0.70 12.86 -19.54
C TYR A 42 0.27 11.49 -20.11
N GLU A 43 1.22 10.74 -20.69
CA GLU A 43 0.96 9.42 -21.30
C GLU A 43 0.34 8.40 -20.32
N GLY A 44 0.61 8.54 -19.02
CA GLY A 44 0.02 7.69 -17.98
C GLY A 44 -1.31 8.17 -17.40
N ARG A 45 -1.98 9.15 -18.02
CA ARG A 45 -3.26 9.71 -17.53
C ARG A 45 -4.33 8.63 -17.35
N GLU A 46 -4.33 7.60 -18.18
CA GLU A 46 -5.27 6.47 -18.09
C GLU A 46 -5.14 5.66 -16.79
N HIS A 47 -4.00 5.76 -16.11
CA HIS A 47 -3.77 5.13 -14.80
C HIS A 47 -4.24 5.99 -13.62
N LEU A 48 -4.58 7.26 -13.87
CA LEU A 48 -5.15 8.16 -12.86
C LEU A 48 -6.67 7.98 -12.86
N VAL A 49 -7.17 6.99 -12.12
CA VAL A 49 -8.60 6.84 -11.86
C VAL A 49 -9.02 7.90 -10.84
N ILE A 50 -9.64 8.99 -11.31
CA ILE A 50 -10.05 10.14 -10.48
C ILE A 50 -11.56 10.11 -10.18
N ASP A 51 -12.19 8.94 -10.14
CA ASP A 51 -13.66 8.86 -10.09
C ASP A 51 -14.23 8.88 -8.66
N ASN A 52 -13.45 8.45 -7.66
CA ASN A 52 -13.85 8.42 -6.24
C ASN A 52 -12.96 9.35 -5.43
N LYS A 53 -13.29 10.64 -5.48
CA LYS A 53 -12.48 11.68 -4.84
C LYS A 53 -12.95 11.92 -3.40
N ILE A 54 -12.04 11.78 -2.43
CA ILE A 54 -12.29 11.95 -0.98
C ILE A 54 -11.20 12.87 -0.42
N PHE A 55 -11.57 13.94 0.27
CA PHE A 55 -10.64 14.96 0.75
C PHE A 55 -10.32 14.77 2.22
N VAL A 56 -9.19 14.14 2.46
CA VAL A 56 -8.81 13.81 3.82
C VAL A 56 -7.83 14.83 4.37
N ASN A 57 -8.13 15.37 5.54
CA ASN A 57 -7.16 16.08 6.36
C ASN A 57 -6.32 15.08 7.15
N ALA A 58 -5.19 14.66 6.57
CA ALA A 58 -4.27 13.72 7.19
C ALA A 58 -3.63 14.19 8.52
N THR A 59 -3.77 15.46 8.89
CA THR A 59 -3.27 16.01 10.16
C THR A 59 -4.31 16.01 11.28
N ASP A 60 -5.58 15.81 10.94
CA ASP A 60 -6.69 15.73 11.89
C ASP A 60 -7.14 14.28 12.07
N ASN A 61 -6.88 13.73 13.24
CA ASN A 61 -7.24 12.35 13.58
C ASN A 61 -8.76 12.16 13.82
N THR A 62 -9.54 13.24 13.82
CA THR A 62 -11.00 13.25 13.98
C THR A 62 -11.74 13.63 12.71
N ASP A 63 -11.03 13.77 11.58
CA ASP A 63 -11.63 14.13 10.30
C ASP A 63 -12.76 13.15 9.92
N PRO A 64 -14.01 13.63 9.77
CA PRO A 64 -15.13 12.77 9.36
C PRO A 64 -14.95 12.15 7.97
N GLU A 65 -14.11 12.72 7.09
CA GLU A 65 -13.84 12.16 5.77
C GLU A 65 -12.99 10.88 5.82
N ILE A 66 -12.22 10.66 6.90
CA ILE A 66 -11.51 9.40 7.14
C ILE A 66 -12.49 8.21 7.16
N ASP A 67 -13.66 8.38 7.77
CA ASP A 67 -14.65 7.30 7.82
C ASP A 67 -15.33 7.07 6.46
N ILE A 68 -15.44 8.11 5.64
CA ILE A 68 -15.88 7.99 4.24
C ILE A 68 -14.83 7.20 3.45
N LEU A 69 -13.54 7.54 3.60
CA LEU A 69 -12.43 6.82 2.99
C LEU A 69 -12.41 5.34 3.39
N LYS A 70 -12.55 5.02 4.70
CA LYS A 70 -12.62 3.63 5.18
C LYS A 70 -13.76 2.86 4.52
N LYS A 71 -14.95 3.46 4.40
CA LYS A 71 -16.10 2.84 3.75
C LYS A 71 -15.87 2.62 2.26
N ALA A 72 -15.26 3.59 1.58
CA ALA A 72 -14.92 3.49 0.16
C ALA A 72 -13.90 2.39 -0.09
N ILE A 73 -12.80 2.34 0.68
CA ILE A 73 -11.80 1.26 0.60
C ILE A 73 -12.49 -0.09 0.81
N LYS A 74 -13.28 -0.24 1.88
CA LYS A 74 -14.00 -1.47 2.17
C LYS A 74 -14.91 -1.87 1.01
N TYR A 75 -15.67 -0.94 0.44
CA TYR A 75 -16.54 -1.20 -0.70
C TYR A 75 -15.74 -1.66 -1.92
N LEU A 76 -14.67 -0.96 -2.29
CA LEU A 76 -13.81 -1.31 -3.42
C LEU A 76 -13.14 -2.67 -3.25
N THR A 77 -12.69 -2.99 -2.04
CA THR A 77 -12.14 -4.32 -1.71
C THR A 77 -13.13 -5.44 -2.01
N PHE A 78 -14.42 -5.25 -1.69
CA PHE A 78 -15.47 -6.23 -2.03
C PHE A 78 -15.83 -6.31 -3.52
N GLN A 79 -15.51 -5.27 -4.31
CA GLN A 79 -15.72 -5.27 -5.76
C GLN A 79 -14.55 -5.91 -6.52
N HIS A 80 -13.44 -6.23 -5.86
CA HIS A 80 -12.30 -6.84 -6.51
C HIS A 80 -12.70 -8.20 -7.12
N PRO A 81 -12.38 -8.50 -8.40
CA PRO A 81 -12.81 -9.74 -9.06
C PRO A 81 -12.42 -11.01 -8.31
N CYS A 82 -11.25 -10.99 -7.67
CA CYS A 82 -10.74 -12.12 -6.89
C CYS A 82 -11.23 -12.15 -5.43
N TRP A 83 -12.11 -11.23 -5.02
CA TRP A 83 -12.63 -11.23 -3.65
C TRP A 83 -13.49 -12.48 -3.40
N GLY A 84 -13.12 -13.26 -2.39
CA GLY A 84 -13.83 -14.49 -2.04
C GLY A 84 -13.42 -15.71 -2.88
N GLU A 85 -12.39 -15.59 -3.73
CA GLU A 85 -11.76 -16.76 -4.33
C GLU A 85 -11.21 -17.69 -3.24
N GLU A 86 -11.40 -19.00 -3.43
CA GLU A 86 -10.86 -20.00 -2.52
C GLU A 86 -9.36 -20.11 -2.71
N MET A 87 -8.61 -19.70 -1.69
CA MET A 87 -7.16 -19.89 -1.68
C MET A 87 -6.83 -21.28 -1.14
N PRO A 88 -5.86 -22.01 -1.74
CA PRO A 88 -5.40 -23.28 -1.19
C PRO A 88 -4.89 -23.06 0.24
N ASN A 89 -5.62 -23.56 1.24
CA ASN A 89 -5.22 -23.47 2.66
C ASN A 89 -3.83 -24.08 2.92
N ALA A 90 -3.35 -24.92 1.99
CA ALA A 90 -2.06 -25.55 2.02
C ALA A 90 -0.87 -24.56 1.96
N SER A 91 -1.04 -23.37 1.37
CA SER A 91 0.02 -22.35 1.24
C SER A 91 0.18 -21.48 2.48
N VAL A 92 -0.90 -21.29 3.24
CA VAL A 92 -0.96 -20.39 4.40
C VAL A 92 0.14 -20.66 5.44
N PRO A 93 0.43 -21.93 5.81
CA PRO A 93 1.51 -22.19 6.76
C PRO A 93 2.89 -21.70 6.27
N LEU A 94 3.17 -21.82 4.97
CA LEU A 94 4.44 -21.38 4.39
C LEU A 94 4.53 -19.85 4.35
N GLU A 95 3.43 -19.18 3.99
CA GLU A 95 3.33 -17.71 4.03
C GLU A 95 3.57 -17.17 5.46
N LEU A 96 2.94 -17.79 6.46
CA LEU A 96 3.11 -17.39 7.86
C LEU A 96 4.56 -17.57 8.32
N GLU A 97 5.22 -18.64 7.93
CA GLU A 97 6.61 -18.86 8.33
C GLU A 97 7.57 -17.90 7.61
N MET A 98 7.31 -17.59 6.33
CA MET A 98 8.03 -16.51 5.63
C MET A 98 7.83 -15.16 6.33
N ALA A 99 6.61 -14.83 6.77
CA ALA A 99 6.34 -13.61 7.53
C ALA A 99 7.09 -13.59 8.89
N ASN A 100 7.19 -14.73 9.58
CA ASN A 100 7.99 -14.87 10.80
C ASN A 100 9.49 -14.61 10.54
N LEU A 101 10.01 -15.05 9.40
CA LEU A 101 11.39 -14.78 8.99
C LEU A 101 11.61 -13.29 8.71
N VAL A 102 10.65 -12.62 8.05
CA VAL A 102 10.67 -11.16 7.86
C VAL A 102 10.69 -10.42 9.20
N ALA A 103 9.86 -10.83 10.16
CA ALA A 103 9.86 -10.27 11.51
C ALA A 103 11.21 -10.45 12.24
N LYS A 104 11.97 -11.50 11.88
CA LYS A 104 13.34 -11.77 12.34
C LYS A 104 14.41 -11.11 11.46
N SER A 105 14.05 -10.12 10.65
CA SER A 105 14.93 -9.37 9.74
C SER A 105 15.56 -10.20 8.61
N LYS A 106 15.03 -11.39 8.29
CA LYS A 106 15.43 -12.13 7.09
C LYS A 106 14.53 -11.74 5.92
N GLN A 107 15.12 -11.24 4.84
CA GLN A 107 14.39 -10.62 3.72
C GLN A 107 14.51 -11.39 2.41
N VAL A 108 15.49 -12.29 2.29
CA VAL A 108 15.77 -13.10 1.10
C VAL A 108 16.01 -14.53 1.53
N LEU A 109 15.50 -15.47 0.74
CA LEU A 109 15.74 -16.90 0.84
C LEU A 109 16.31 -17.41 -0.47
N SER A 110 17.20 -18.38 -0.41
CA SER A 110 17.47 -19.25 -1.55
C SER A 110 16.30 -20.21 -1.79
N LEU A 111 16.16 -20.75 -3.00
CA LEU A 111 15.16 -21.77 -3.29
C LEU A 111 15.30 -22.99 -2.38
N LEU A 112 16.54 -23.41 -2.07
CA LEU A 112 16.80 -24.51 -1.15
C LEU A 112 16.23 -24.22 0.24
N GLU A 113 16.43 -23.00 0.76
CA GLU A 113 15.86 -22.61 2.06
C GLU A 113 14.33 -22.59 2.03
N VAL A 114 13.71 -22.26 0.89
CA VAL A 114 12.24 -22.33 0.73
C VAL A 114 11.76 -23.79 0.74
N GLU A 115 12.47 -24.69 0.06
CA GLU A 115 12.20 -26.13 0.07
C GLU A 115 12.33 -26.73 1.47
N GLU A 116 13.41 -26.38 2.19
CA GLU A 116 13.62 -26.78 3.58
C GLU A 116 12.53 -26.25 4.50
N LEU A 117 12.13 -24.98 4.32
CA LEU A 117 11.05 -24.37 5.08
C LEU A 117 9.73 -25.11 4.87
N ASN A 118 9.40 -25.42 3.62
CA ASN A 118 8.22 -26.19 3.25
C ASN A 118 8.24 -27.60 3.87
N ALA A 119 9.40 -28.26 3.92
CA ALA A 119 9.55 -29.60 4.49
C ALA A 119 9.37 -29.63 6.03
N ILE A 120 9.67 -28.53 6.73
CA ILE A 120 9.57 -28.45 8.20
C ILE A 120 8.11 -28.22 8.65
N ILE A 121 7.26 -27.70 7.76
CA ILE A 121 5.85 -27.40 8.05
C ILE A 121 5.08 -28.72 8.19
N LYS A 122 4.74 -29.07 9.43
CA LYS A 122 4.06 -30.34 9.75
C LYS A 122 2.58 -30.38 9.37
N VAL A 123 1.98 -29.24 9.05
CA VAL A 123 0.53 -29.10 8.86
C VAL A 123 0.14 -29.34 7.39
N SER A 124 0.95 -28.84 6.47
CA SER A 124 0.71 -28.91 5.02
C SER A 124 2.03 -28.69 4.30
N VAL A 125 2.60 -29.77 3.77
CA VAL A 125 3.79 -29.70 2.91
C VAL A 125 3.32 -29.65 1.46
N LEU A 126 3.71 -28.62 0.74
CA LEU A 126 3.44 -28.52 -0.69
C LEU A 126 4.33 -29.52 -1.45
N SER A 127 3.77 -30.19 -2.46
CA SER A 127 4.58 -30.92 -3.43
C SER A 127 5.50 -29.97 -4.22
N ASN A 128 6.49 -30.50 -4.93
CA ASN A 128 7.39 -29.67 -5.73
C ASN A 128 6.66 -28.84 -6.80
N GLU A 129 5.58 -29.37 -7.37
CA GLU A 129 4.77 -28.67 -8.36
C GLU A 129 3.98 -27.53 -7.69
N GLU A 130 3.30 -27.82 -6.57
CA GLU A 130 2.57 -26.81 -5.80
C GLU A 130 3.49 -25.72 -5.22
N LEU A 131 4.69 -26.08 -4.78
CA LEU A 131 5.68 -25.12 -4.28
C LEU A 131 6.18 -24.21 -5.40
N ARG A 132 6.38 -24.76 -6.61
CA ARG A 132 6.72 -23.98 -7.78
C ARG A 132 5.59 -23.03 -8.14
N ASP A 133 4.36 -23.51 -8.21
CA ASP A 133 3.19 -22.69 -8.50
C ASP A 133 3.00 -21.59 -7.47
N PHE A 134 3.22 -21.90 -6.19
CA PHE A 134 3.26 -20.92 -5.10
C PHE A 134 4.27 -19.80 -5.38
N ILE A 135 5.53 -20.13 -5.67
CA ILE A 135 6.59 -19.14 -5.92
C ILE A 135 6.29 -18.29 -7.16
N HIS A 136 5.68 -18.86 -8.18
CA HIS A 136 5.32 -18.14 -9.41
C HIS A 136 4.08 -17.25 -9.25
N PHE A 137 3.13 -17.64 -8.41
CA PHE A 137 1.85 -16.94 -8.27
C PHE A 137 1.87 -15.82 -7.22
N GLN A 138 2.56 -16.04 -6.10
CA GLN A 138 2.65 -15.11 -4.98
C GLN A 138 3.15 -13.68 -5.32
N PRO A 139 4.05 -13.48 -6.32
CA PRO A 139 4.38 -12.13 -6.77
C PRO A 139 3.18 -11.29 -7.21
N SER A 140 2.10 -11.92 -7.67
CA SER A 140 0.85 -11.23 -8.06
C SER A 140 0.14 -10.58 -6.87
N PHE A 141 0.35 -11.09 -5.66
CA PHE A 141 -0.18 -10.51 -4.42
C PHE A 141 0.77 -9.50 -3.78
N GLY A 142 1.98 -9.34 -4.32
CA GLY A 142 3.00 -8.46 -3.75
C GLY A 142 3.48 -8.91 -2.37
N THR A 143 3.34 -10.21 -2.03
CA THR A 143 3.83 -10.79 -0.78
C THR A 143 5.30 -11.19 -0.88
N ILE A 144 5.72 -11.68 -2.05
CA ILE A 144 7.11 -12.01 -2.37
C ILE A 144 7.51 -11.40 -3.71
N VAL A 145 8.80 -11.37 -4.01
CA VAL A 145 9.32 -11.08 -5.35
C VAL A 145 10.19 -12.25 -5.80
N TYR A 146 9.89 -12.75 -7.00
CA TYR A 146 10.61 -13.84 -7.63
C TYR A 146 10.89 -13.52 -9.09
N PHE A 147 12.10 -13.81 -9.56
CA PHE A 147 12.52 -13.56 -10.93
C PHE A 147 12.85 -14.88 -11.61
N ASP A 148 12.05 -15.28 -12.59
CA ASP A 148 12.33 -16.45 -13.44
C ASP A 148 13.39 -16.13 -14.51
N THR A 149 14.53 -15.62 -14.08
CA THR A 149 15.69 -15.29 -14.90
C THR A 149 16.88 -16.12 -14.42
N PRO A 150 17.71 -16.72 -15.30
CA PRO A 150 18.73 -17.69 -14.91
C PRO A 150 19.67 -17.25 -13.76
N GLN A 151 19.98 -15.96 -13.68
CA GLN A 151 20.88 -15.38 -12.67
C GLN A 151 20.22 -15.14 -11.30
N LEU A 152 18.89 -15.06 -11.26
CA LEU A 152 18.11 -14.70 -10.08
C LEU A 152 17.15 -15.81 -9.62
N ARG A 153 16.94 -16.83 -10.45
CA ARG A 153 16.02 -17.95 -10.19
C ARG A 153 16.29 -18.66 -8.87
N GLY A 154 17.53 -18.65 -8.39
CA GLY A 154 17.90 -19.27 -7.12
C GLY A 154 17.42 -18.53 -5.87
N TYR A 155 16.78 -17.35 -5.99
CA TYR A 155 16.46 -16.48 -4.87
C TYR A 155 14.98 -16.05 -4.88
N VAL A 156 14.41 -15.99 -3.67
CA VAL A 156 13.07 -15.49 -3.38
C VAL A 156 13.19 -14.35 -2.38
N ILE A 157 12.75 -13.15 -2.76
CA ILE A 157 12.69 -12.01 -1.85
C ILE A 157 11.37 -12.09 -1.10
N ILE A 158 11.42 -12.40 0.19
CA ILE A 158 10.23 -12.53 1.06
C ILE A 158 9.80 -11.21 1.70
N SER A 159 10.60 -10.15 1.52
CA SER A 159 10.23 -8.78 1.90
C SER A 159 10.38 -7.85 0.69
N PRO A 160 9.29 -7.55 -0.03
CA PRO A 160 9.31 -6.65 -1.20
C PRO A 160 9.84 -5.24 -0.88
N LEU A 161 9.74 -4.80 0.38
CA LEU A 161 10.31 -3.54 0.84
C LEU A 161 11.83 -3.44 0.60
N LEU A 162 12.56 -4.55 0.69
CA LEU A 162 13.99 -4.58 0.39
C LEU A 162 14.27 -4.08 -1.03
N LEU A 163 13.49 -4.55 -2.00
CA LEU A 163 13.67 -4.13 -3.40
C LEU A 163 13.37 -2.64 -3.57
N VAL A 164 12.32 -2.14 -2.91
CA VAL A 164 11.97 -0.71 -2.93
C VAL A 164 13.09 0.14 -2.34
N GLU A 165 13.69 -0.28 -1.22
CA GLU A 165 14.79 0.42 -0.57
C GLU A 165 16.05 0.43 -1.42
N VAL A 166 16.41 -0.71 -2.01
CA VAL A 166 17.54 -0.84 -2.93
C VAL A 166 17.33 0.06 -4.16
N MET A 167 16.18 0.00 -4.80
CA MET A 167 15.87 0.83 -5.96
C MET A 167 15.87 2.32 -5.61
N ARG A 168 15.31 2.68 -4.46
CA ARG A 168 15.36 4.06 -3.95
C ARG A 168 16.80 4.53 -3.79
N SER A 169 17.69 3.71 -3.22
CA SER A 169 19.10 4.07 -3.00
C SER A 169 19.86 4.39 -4.29
N PHE A 170 19.55 3.65 -5.38
CA PHE A 170 20.11 3.92 -6.70
C PHE A 170 19.61 5.25 -7.27
N VAL A 171 18.30 5.51 -7.17
CA VAL A 171 17.69 6.73 -7.71
C VAL A 171 18.13 7.97 -6.93
N THR A 172 18.17 7.90 -5.59
CA THR A 172 18.53 9.05 -4.75
C THR A 172 20.03 9.23 -4.56
N GLY A 173 20.86 8.37 -5.17
CA GLY A 173 22.32 8.37 -5.01
C GLY A 173 22.79 8.18 -3.58
N THR A 174 21.88 7.79 -2.67
CA THR A 174 22.16 7.59 -1.25
C THR A 174 22.40 6.11 -1.06
N ILE A 175 23.63 5.65 -1.30
CA ILE A 175 24.00 4.26 -1.00
C ILE A 175 23.82 4.07 0.51
N CYS A 176 22.81 3.30 0.92
CA CYS A 176 22.57 2.95 2.31
C CYS A 176 23.69 2.02 2.79
N TYR A 177 24.73 2.57 3.42
CA TYR A 177 25.88 1.82 3.95
C TYR A 177 25.57 0.92 5.16
N ASN A 178 24.32 0.85 5.64
CA ASN A 178 24.01 0.28 6.95
C ASN A 178 23.37 -1.12 6.98
N THR A 179 23.32 -1.87 5.87
CA THR A 179 22.69 -3.22 5.91
C THR A 179 23.42 -4.33 5.13
N TYR A 180 24.60 -4.06 4.55
CA TYR A 180 25.32 -5.05 3.73
C TYR A 180 26.59 -5.66 4.36
N ILE A 181 26.91 -5.36 5.61
CA ILE A 181 28.05 -5.99 6.30
C ILE A 181 27.54 -7.06 7.25
N HIS A 182 27.10 -8.20 6.73
CA HIS A 182 27.12 -9.48 7.47
C HIS A 182 26.97 -10.73 6.58
N CYS A 183 26.77 -10.59 5.28
CA CYS A 183 26.93 -11.70 4.34
C CYS A 183 28.27 -11.53 3.62
N TYR A 184 29.08 -12.59 3.59
CA TYR A 184 30.48 -12.69 3.11
C TYR A 184 31.56 -12.46 4.17
N THR A 185 31.78 -13.49 4.99
CA THR A 185 33.14 -13.99 5.23
C THR A 185 33.15 -15.51 5.01
N PRO A 186 34.17 -16.07 4.33
CA PRO A 186 34.31 -17.51 4.06
C PRO A 186 34.55 -18.34 5.32
#